data_AF-A0A537VHE2-F1
#
_entry.id   AF-A0A537VHE2-F1
#
_cell.length_a   1.000
_cell.length_b   1.000
_cell.length_c   1.000
_cell.angle_alpha   90.00
_cell.angle_beta   90.00
_cell.angle_gamma   90.00
#
_symmetry.space_group_name_H-M   'P 1'
#
loop_
_entity.id
_entity.type
_entity.pdbx_description
1 polymer ?
#
loop_
_entity_poly.entity_id
_entity_poly.type
_entity_poly.pdbx_seq_one_letter_code
_entity_poly.pdbx_strand_id
1 'polypeptide(L)'
;MTRIDSETEHEPKLLFPGLKSFYDIAVPLAWPIVRVAVGWNLLVHGWGKVARGPAAYIRPFVEQGFDPALPWIWAALIIEFAGGIALIIGLFTRFFAAAAAVEMLIITILYWKAGFSWLNRGYAIALRGGGPYSVDRRLGVEL
;
A
#
# COMPACT_ATOMS: atom_id res chain seq x y z
N MET A 1 -22.80 -18.96 -41.86
CA MET A 1 -22.64 -19.01 -40.39
C MET A 1 -21.14 -19.13 -40.11
N THR A 2 -20.43 -18.01 -40.22
CA THR A 2 -18.96 -17.97 -40.08
C THR A 2 -18.65 -17.96 -38.60
N ARG A 3 -17.99 -19.02 -38.12
CA ARG A 3 -17.44 -19.10 -36.77
C ARG A 3 -16.41 -17.98 -36.65
N ILE A 4 -16.74 -16.93 -35.92
CA ILE A 4 -15.75 -15.96 -35.47
C ILE A 4 -14.93 -16.72 -34.44
N ASP A 5 -13.80 -17.26 -34.87
CA ASP A 5 -12.77 -17.72 -33.96
C ASP A 5 -12.35 -16.48 -33.15
N SER A 6 -12.77 -16.44 -31.89
CA SER A 6 -12.33 -15.43 -30.94
C SER A 6 -10.81 -15.47 -30.92
N GLU A 7 -10.16 -14.40 -31.36
CA GLU A 7 -8.75 -14.14 -31.10
C GLU A 7 -8.56 -14.19 -29.58
N THR A 8 -8.19 -15.36 -29.07
CA THR A 8 -7.65 -15.49 -27.74
C THR A 8 -6.34 -14.72 -27.77
N GLU A 9 -6.31 -13.57 -27.10
CA GLU A 9 -5.09 -12.81 -26.84
C GLU A 9 -3.94 -13.77 -26.56
N HIS A 10 -2.82 -13.58 -27.24
CA HIS A 10 -1.61 -14.39 -27.07
C HIS A 10 -1.13 -14.26 -25.61
N GLU A 11 -1.59 -15.14 -24.72
CA GLU A 11 -1.00 -15.21 -23.39
C GLU A 11 0.49 -15.56 -23.55
N PRO A 12 1.39 -14.75 -22.97
CA PRO A 12 2.82 -14.93 -23.14
C PRO A 12 3.24 -16.31 -22.66
N LYS A 13 3.95 -17.05 -23.52
CA LYS A 13 4.47 -18.38 -23.18
C LYS A 13 5.48 -18.26 -22.04
N LEU A 14 5.33 -19.11 -21.02
CA LEU A 14 6.33 -19.22 -19.96
C LEU A 14 7.67 -19.66 -20.54
N LEU A 15 8.74 -18.91 -20.23
CA LEU A 15 10.11 -19.29 -20.59
C LEU A 15 10.54 -20.60 -19.91
N PHE A 16 10.01 -20.87 -18.71
CA PHE A 16 10.25 -22.10 -17.95
C PHE A 16 8.92 -22.80 -17.64
N PRO A 17 8.54 -23.84 -18.40
CA PRO A 17 7.26 -24.53 -18.24
C PRO A 17 7.04 -25.13 -16.83
N GLY A 18 8.12 -25.49 -16.12
CA GLY A 18 8.05 -26.04 -14.76
C GLY A 18 7.48 -25.08 -13.70
N LEU A 19 7.41 -23.78 -13.99
CA LEU A 19 6.81 -22.78 -13.08
C LEU A 19 5.29 -22.68 -13.18
N LYS A 20 4.66 -23.39 -14.15
CA LYS A 20 3.23 -23.26 -14.39
C LYS A 20 2.40 -23.53 -13.13
N SER A 21 2.67 -24.62 -12.42
CA SER A 21 1.94 -24.98 -11.19
C SER A 21 2.07 -23.94 -10.07
N PHE A 22 3.20 -23.23 -10.00
CA PHE A 22 3.37 -22.13 -9.06
C PHE A 22 2.51 -20.92 -9.46
N TYR A 23 2.55 -20.52 -10.74
CA TYR A 23 1.76 -19.39 -11.24
C TYR A 23 0.26 -19.63 -11.17
N ASP A 24 -0.20 -20.86 -11.41
CA ASP A 24 -1.60 -21.26 -11.28
C ASP A 24 -2.16 -20.97 -9.86
N ILE A 25 -1.30 -20.95 -8.83
CA ILE A 25 -1.65 -20.59 -7.44
C ILE A 25 -1.35 -19.12 -7.14
N ALA A 26 -0.18 -18.62 -7.54
CA ALA A 26 0.29 -17.29 -7.19
C ALA A 26 -0.53 -16.17 -7.86
N VAL A 27 -0.92 -16.35 -9.13
CA VAL A 27 -1.64 -15.31 -9.89
C VAL A 27 -3.02 -15.01 -9.29
N PRO A 28 -3.87 -16.00 -8.95
CA PRO A 28 -5.14 -15.73 -8.26
C PRO A 28 -4.97 -15.08 -6.89
N LEU A 29 -3.87 -15.36 -6.18
CA LEU A 29 -3.58 -14.81 -4.85
C LEU A 29 -2.95 -13.43 -4.87
N ALA A 30 -2.36 -13.01 -5.99
CA ALA A 30 -1.66 -11.73 -6.11
C ALA A 30 -2.53 -10.54 -5.69
N TRP A 31 -3.76 -10.46 -6.20
CA TRP A 31 -4.67 -9.36 -5.89
C TRP A 31 -5.16 -9.36 -4.43
N PRO A 32 -5.61 -10.49 -3.85
CA PRO A 32 -5.89 -10.58 -2.43
C PRO A 32 -4.71 -10.17 -1.54
N ILE A 33 -3.48 -10.60 -1.87
CA ILE A 33 -2.28 -10.26 -1.10
C ILE A 33 -2.04 -8.75 -1.13
N VAL A 34 -2.06 -8.13 -2.31
CA VAL A 34 -1.92 -6.67 -2.45
C VAL A 34 -3.00 -5.95 -1.66
N ARG A 35 -4.24 -6.41 -1.75
CA ARG A 35 -5.38 -5.81 -1.05
C ARG A 35 -5.22 -5.88 0.48
N VAL A 36 -4.82 -7.03 1.00
CA VAL A 36 -4.54 -7.21 2.43
C VAL A 36 -3.38 -6.34 2.88
N ALA A 37 -2.29 -6.27 2.10
CA ALA A 37 -1.13 -5.45 2.43
C ALA A 37 -1.48 -3.96 2.49
N VAL A 38 -2.20 -3.44 1.49
CA VAL A 38 -2.66 -2.05 1.45
C VAL A 38 -3.64 -1.77 2.59
N GLY A 39 -4.65 -2.62 2.77
CA GLY A 39 -5.63 -2.46 3.83
C GLY A 39 -5.01 -2.53 5.23
N TRP A 40 -4.01 -3.39 5.44
CA TRP A 40 -3.26 -3.48 6.69
C TRP A 40 -2.44 -2.22 6.96
N ASN A 41 -1.79 -1.67 5.94
CA ASN A 41 -1.05 -0.42 6.08
C ASN A 41 -1.97 0.72 6.53
N LEU A 42 -3.11 0.89 5.85
CA LEU A 42 -4.13 1.87 6.21
C LEU A 42 -4.64 1.65 7.64
N LEU A 43 -4.95 0.40 8.00
CA LEU A 43 -5.47 0.05 9.31
C LEU A 43 -4.52 0.47 10.45
N VAL A 44 -3.21 0.24 10.29
CA VAL A 44 -2.20 0.65 11.29
C VAL A 44 -2.15 2.17 11.46
N HIS A 45 -2.30 2.94 10.37
CA HIS A 45 -2.34 4.41 10.41
C HIS A 45 -3.62 4.91 11.09
N GLY A 46 -4.76 4.32 10.73
CA GLY A 46 -6.07 4.66 11.30
C GLY A 46 -6.17 4.27 12.78
N TRP A 47 -5.55 3.17 13.18
CA TRP A 47 -5.53 2.71 14.57
C TRP A 47 -4.91 3.74 15.52
N GLY A 48 -3.89 4.48 15.07
CA GLY A 48 -3.31 5.57 15.87
C GLY A 48 -4.33 6.66 16.22
N LYS A 49 -5.23 6.98 15.28
CA LYS A 49 -6.31 7.96 15.45
C LYS A 49 -7.42 7.45 16.38
N VAL A 50 -7.72 6.15 16.34
CA VAL A 50 -8.65 5.52 17.29
C VAL A 50 -8.05 5.46 18.69
N ALA A 51 -6.83 4.94 18.83
CA ALA A 51 -6.21 4.67 20.12
C ALA A 51 -5.85 5.93 20.93
N ARG A 52 -5.41 7.01 20.25
CA ARG A 52 -5.08 8.29 20.91
C ARG A 52 -6.27 9.25 20.97
N GLY A 53 -7.34 8.96 20.24
CA GLY A 53 -8.51 9.80 20.07
C GLY A 53 -8.32 10.87 18.97
N PRO A 54 -9.38 11.18 18.18
CA PRO A 54 -9.33 12.20 17.12
C PRO A 54 -8.81 13.57 17.57
N ALA A 55 -9.10 13.97 18.82
CA ALA A 55 -8.67 15.25 19.37
C ALA A 55 -7.13 15.40 19.42
N ALA A 56 -6.39 14.31 19.61
CA ALA A 56 -4.92 14.31 19.62
C ALA A 56 -4.31 14.70 18.26
N TYR A 57 -5.10 14.64 17.18
CA TYR A 57 -4.67 14.94 15.82
C TYR A 57 -5.06 16.34 15.34
N ILE A 58 -5.80 17.12 16.14
CA ILE A 58 -6.23 18.48 15.77
C ILE A 58 -5.01 19.36 15.44
N ARG A 59 -4.07 19.49 16.39
CA ARG A 59 -2.90 20.34 16.20
C ARG A 59 -2.05 19.91 14.99
N PRO A 60 -1.66 18.62 14.83
CA PRO A 60 -0.94 18.17 13.64
C PRO A 60 -1.65 18.45 12.31
N PHE A 61 -2.99 18.36 12.27
CA PHE A 61 -3.75 18.65 11.04
C PHE A 61 -3.81 20.16 10.75
N VAL A 62 -4.03 21.00 11.77
CA VAL A 62 -3.98 22.46 11.62
C VAL A 62 -2.61 22.92 11.15
N GLU A 63 -1.52 22.36 11.71
CA GLU A 63 -0.14 22.66 11.29
C GLU A 63 0.15 22.26 9.83
N GLN A 64 -0.60 21.30 9.28
CA GLN A 64 -0.55 20.90 7.87
C GLN A 64 -1.47 21.74 6.96
N GLY A 65 -2.20 22.72 7.51
CA GLY A 65 -3.10 23.60 6.76
C GLY A 65 -4.55 23.11 6.69
N PHE A 66 -4.92 22.07 7.44
CA PHE A 66 -6.29 21.57 7.50
C PHE A 66 -7.08 22.25 8.63
N ASP A 67 -7.58 23.46 8.36
CA ASP A 67 -8.48 24.21 9.25
C ASP A 67 -9.85 24.43 8.58
N PRO A 68 -10.98 23.96 9.16
CA PRO A 68 -11.12 23.22 10.43
C PRO A 68 -10.64 21.77 10.33
N ALA A 69 -9.90 21.30 11.36
CA ALA A 69 -9.24 19.98 11.34
C ALA A 69 -10.19 18.78 11.50
N LEU A 70 -11.28 18.94 12.26
CA LEU A 70 -12.15 17.81 12.64
C LEU A 70 -12.72 17.04 11.44
N PRO A 71 -13.28 17.67 10.39
CA PRO A 71 -13.76 16.95 9.20
C PRO A 71 -12.68 16.08 8.55
N TRP A 72 -11.45 16.60 8.43
CA TRP A 72 -10.34 15.89 7.81
C TRP A 72 -9.86 14.71 8.66
N ILE A 73 -9.84 14.86 9.98
CA ILE A 73 -9.48 13.77 10.89
C ILE A 73 -10.51 12.63 10.81
N TRP A 74 -11.81 12.95 10.78
CA TRP A 74 -12.85 11.95 10.64
C TRP A 74 -12.85 11.29 9.26
N ALA A 75 -12.62 12.05 8.19
CA ALA A 75 -12.46 11.51 6.85
C ALA A 75 -11.28 10.51 6.79
N ALA A 76 -10.11 10.92 7.26
CA ALA A 76 -8.92 10.06 7.32
C ALA A 76 -9.16 8.83 8.22
N LEU A 77 -9.83 8.98 9.36
CA LEU A 77 -10.17 7.84 10.22
C LEU A 77 -11.08 6.84 9.49
N ILE A 78 -12.10 7.30 8.77
CA ILE A 78 -12.99 6.40 8.00
C ILE A 78 -12.21 5.70 6.88
N ILE A 79 -11.39 6.43 6.14
CA ILE A 79 -10.64 5.89 5.00
C ILE A 79 -9.56 4.91 5.48
N GLU A 80 -8.75 5.29 6.47
CA GLU A 80 -7.64 4.50 6.95
C GLU A 80 -8.10 3.30 7.80
N PHE A 81 -8.97 3.53 8.79
CA PHE A 81 -9.36 2.48 9.74
C PHE A 81 -10.47 1.59 9.16
N ALA A 82 -11.64 2.17 8.88
CA ALA A 82 -12.77 1.39 8.38
C ALA A 82 -12.52 0.92 6.94
N GLY A 83 -11.93 1.76 6.09
CA GLY A 83 -11.54 1.41 4.73
C GLY A 83 -10.41 0.38 4.69
N GLY A 84 -9.44 0.44 5.62
CA GLY A 84 -8.41 -0.59 5.76
C GLY A 84 -8.99 -1.96 6.05
N ILE A 85 -9.91 -2.05 7.02
CA ILE A 85 -10.64 -3.30 7.33
C ILE A 85 -11.46 -3.77 6.13
N ALA A 86 -12.22 -2.87 5.51
CA ALA A 86 -13.06 -3.17 4.35
C ALA A 86 -12.23 -3.71 3.18
N LEU A 87 -11.05 -3.14 2.92
CA LEU A 87 -10.13 -3.64 1.90
C LEU A 87 -9.62 -5.03 2.25
N ILE A 88 -9.12 -5.27 3.48
CA ILE A 88 -8.63 -6.60 3.89
C ILE A 88 -9.67 -7.68 3.60
N ILE A 89 -10.91 -7.48 4.04
CA ILE A 89 -11.98 -8.47 3.86
C ILE A 89 -12.57 -8.49 2.45
N GLY A 90 -12.33 -7.45 1.64
CA GLY A 90 -12.85 -7.35 0.27
C GLY A 90 -14.24 -6.73 0.15
N LEU A 91 -14.66 -5.90 1.10
CA LEU A 91 -15.94 -5.20 1.11
C LEU A 91 -15.80 -3.79 0.51
N PHE A 92 -16.70 -3.40 -0.40
CA PHE A 92 -16.72 -2.08 -1.07
C PHE A 92 -15.34 -1.62 -1.58
N THR A 93 -14.53 -2.56 -2.09
CA THR A 93 -13.12 -2.35 -2.41
C THR A 93 -12.88 -1.17 -3.34
N ARG A 94 -13.69 -1.02 -4.40
CA ARG A 94 -13.59 0.10 -5.35
C ARG A 94 -13.76 1.45 -4.68
N PHE A 95 -14.71 1.56 -3.76
CA PHE A 95 -15.01 2.81 -3.05
C PHE A 95 -13.85 3.19 -2.12
N PHE A 96 -13.43 2.28 -1.24
CA PHE A 96 -12.35 2.57 -0.29
C PHE A 96 -10.98 2.67 -0.95
N ALA A 97 -10.70 1.91 -2.02
CA ALA A 97 -9.46 2.08 -2.78
C ALA A 97 -9.42 3.45 -3.48
N ALA A 98 -10.53 3.94 -4.03
CA ALA A 98 -10.58 5.28 -4.62
C ALA A 98 -10.38 6.37 -3.55
N ALA A 99 -11.02 6.24 -2.39
CA ALA A 99 -10.85 7.18 -1.28
C ALA A 99 -9.41 7.20 -0.77
N ALA A 100 -8.80 6.03 -0.57
CA ALA A 100 -7.39 5.90 -0.18
C ALA A 100 -6.45 6.48 -1.25
N ALA A 101 -6.74 6.31 -2.54
CA ALA A 101 -5.94 6.90 -3.61
C ALA A 101 -5.97 8.44 -3.58
N VAL A 102 -7.13 9.04 -3.30
CA VAL A 102 -7.25 10.50 -3.13
C VAL A 102 -6.45 10.96 -1.91
N GLU A 103 -6.56 10.25 -0.78
CA GLU A 103 -5.79 10.56 0.43
C GLU A 103 -4.28 10.48 0.16
N MET A 104 -3.82 9.42 -0.51
CA MET A 104 -2.41 9.27 -0.89
C MET A 104 -1.94 10.38 -1.82
N LEU A 105 -2.77 10.87 -2.74
CA LEU A 105 -2.44 12.02 -3.58
C LEU A 105 -2.24 13.29 -2.76
N ILE A 106 -3.14 13.57 -1.81
CA ILE A 106 -3.04 14.73 -0.91
C ILE A 106 -1.74 14.64 -0.09
N ILE A 107 -1.47 13.48 0.52
CA ILE A 107 -0.23 13.24 1.29
C ILE A 107 0.98 13.43 0.38
N THR A 108 0.97 12.89 -0.84
CA THR A 108 2.09 13.04 -1.78
C THR A 108 2.37 14.50 -2.10
N ILE A 109 1.34 15.32 -2.31
CA ILE A 109 1.49 16.76 -2.56
C ILE A 109 2.07 17.47 -1.33
N LEU A 110 1.57 17.17 -0.12
CA LEU A 110 2.05 17.77 1.13
C LEU A 110 3.53 17.48 1.39
N TYR A 111 3.95 16.22 1.14
CA TYR A 111 5.32 15.78 1.41
C TYR A 111 6.26 15.88 0.19
N TRP A 112 5.78 16.40 -0.95
CA TRP A 112 6.55 16.48 -2.19
C TRP A 112 7.92 17.13 -2.01
N LYS A 113 7.98 18.23 -1.23
CA LYS A 113 9.21 18.96 -0.95
C LYS A 113 9.96 18.47 0.28
N ALA A 114 9.26 17.90 1.26
CA ALA A 114 9.83 17.45 2.53
C ALA A 114 10.54 16.08 2.41
N GLY A 115 10.21 15.30 1.38
CA GLY A 115 10.64 13.92 1.24
C GLY A 115 9.86 12.99 2.17
N PHE A 116 9.54 11.79 1.70
CA PHE A 116 8.84 10.80 2.52
C PHE A 116 9.81 10.20 3.54
N SER A 117 9.47 10.15 4.84
CA SER A 117 10.41 9.73 5.89
C SER A 117 11.01 8.32 5.70
N TRP A 118 10.31 7.43 4.97
CA TRP A 118 10.86 6.12 4.60
C TRP A 118 12.01 6.21 3.59
N LEU A 119 12.01 7.20 2.69
CA LEU A 119 13.13 7.43 1.77
C LEU A 119 14.40 7.78 2.56
N ASN A 120 14.29 8.63 3.60
CA ASN A 120 15.46 8.99 4.43
C ASN A 120 16.11 7.77 5.12
N ARG A 121 15.33 6.76 5.51
CA ARG A 121 15.86 5.50 6.09
C ARG A 121 16.27 4.49 5.01
N GLY A 122 15.56 4.46 3.89
CA GLY A 122 15.89 3.64 2.72
C GLY A 122 17.23 4.02 2.12
N TYR A 123 17.54 5.31 1.99
CA TYR A 123 18.86 5.78 1.58
C TYR A 123 19.94 5.33 2.57
N ALA A 124 19.68 5.39 3.87
CA ALA A 124 20.63 4.91 4.86
C ALA A 124 20.90 3.39 4.70
N ILE A 125 19.88 2.58 4.41
CA ILE A 125 20.06 1.14 4.13
C ILE A 125 20.76 0.92 2.78
N ALA A 126 20.40 1.67 1.74
CA ALA A 126 21.03 1.59 0.43
C ALA A 126 22.52 2.00 0.46
N LEU A 127 22.87 2.98 1.27
CA LEU A 127 24.26 3.46 1.43
C LEU A 127 25.06 2.63 2.45
N ARG A 128 24.41 2.08 3.48
CA ARG A 128 25.09 1.30 4.54
C ARG A 128 25.13 -0.21 4.25
N GLY A 129 24.22 -0.70 3.41
CA GLY A 129 23.97 -2.12 3.23
C GLY A 129 23.14 -2.75 4.35
N GLY A 130 22.98 -4.08 4.30
CA GLY A 130 22.10 -4.84 5.19
C GLY A 130 22.60 -4.99 6.64
N GLY A 131 23.86 -4.65 6.92
CA GLY A 131 24.46 -4.71 8.25
C GLY A 131 24.86 -6.12 8.73
N PRO A 132 25.25 -6.29 10.01
CA PRO A 132 25.86 -7.52 10.51
C PRO A 132 24.91 -8.73 10.59
N TYR A 133 23.60 -8.49 10.52
CA TYR A 133 22.57 -9.53 10.59
C TYR A 133 21.88 -9.78 9.24
N SER A 134 22.43 -9.28 8.13
CA SER A 134 21.87 -9.52 6.79
C SER A 134 22.15 -10.93 6.27
N VAL A 135 21.25 -11.39 5.38
CA VAL A 135 21.42 -12.65 4.64
C VAL A 135 22.58 -12.53 3.64
N ASP A 136 22.75 -11.36 3.02
CA ASP A 136 23.86 -10.96 2.17
C ASP A 136 25.22 -11.32 2.80
N ARG A 137 25.42 -10.96 4.08
CA ARG A 137 26.62 -11.33 4.84
C ARG A 137 26.76 -12.83 5.08
N ARG A 138 25.66 -13.55 5.29
CA ARG A 138 25.68 -15.03 5.43
C ARG A 138 26.02 -15.72 4.11
N LEU A 139 25.63 -15.14 3.00
CA LEU A 139 25.93 -15.61 1.65
C LEU A 139 27.27 -15.09 1.11
N GLY A 140 27.92 -14.17 1.84
CA GLY A 140 29.22 -13.60 1.46
C GLY A 140 29.16 -12.66 0.26
N VAL A 141 27.98 -12.12 -0.05
CA VAL A 141 27.75 -11.24 -1.21
C VAL A 141 27.06 -9.96 -0.74
N GLU A 142 27.56 -8.80 -1.15
CA GLU A 142 26.95 -7.49 -0.92
C GLU A 142 27.10 -6.69 -2.23
N LEU A 143 26.15 -5.80 -2.54
CA LEU A 143 26.17 -4.98 -3.76
C LEU A 143 27.25 -3.89 -3.71
#